data_AF-A0A7Y3M3J0-F1
#
_entry.id   AF-A0A7Y3M3J0-F1
#
_cell.length_a   1.000
_cell.length_b   1.000
_cell.length_c   1.000
_cell.angle_alpha   90.00
_cell.angle_beta   90.00
_cell.angle_gamma   90.00
#
_symmetry.space_group_name_H-M   'P 1'
#
loop_
_entity.id
_entity.type
_entity.pdbx_description
1 polymer ?
#
loop_
_entity_poly.entity_id
_entity_poly.type
_entity_poly.pdbx_seq_one_letter_code
_entity_poly.pdbx_strand_id
1 'polypeptide(L)'
;MRPVHLFLFLFLSVSLGFSQDLETQLDNYLAETYSPEKPGATVLISRDGKAVYRKAFGMADLELGVKMKPEHVFEIGSITKQFTAVSIL
;
A
#
# COMPACT_ATOMS: atom_id res chain seq x y z
N MET A 1 -35.52 -0.35 -27.73
CA MET A 1 -34.58 -0.50 -26.59
C MET A 1 -33.73 0.77 -26.56
N ARG A 2 -33.89 1.59 -25.52
CA ARG A 2 -33.52 3.02 -25.55
C ARG A 2 -32.00 3.21 -25.42
N PRO A 3 -31.34 3.97 -26.32
CA PRO A 3 -29.86 4.12 -26.39
C PRO A 3 -29.22 4.76 -25.15
N VAL A 4 -30.02 5.34 -24.26
CA VAL A 4 -29.58 5.95 -22.99
C VAL A 4 -28.91 4.93 -22.06
N HIS A 5 -29.38 3.69 -22.01
CA HIS A 5 -28.78 2.68 -21.14
C HIS A 5 -27.41 2.22 -21.63
N LEU A 6 -27.21 2.17 -22.96
CA LEU A 6 -25.92 1.82 -23.56
C LEU A 6 -24.87 2.92 -23.32
N PHE A 7 -25.29 4.18 -23.41
CA PHE A 7 -24.41 5.32 -23.14
C PHE A 7 -24.04 5.43 -21.65
N LEU A 8 -25.01 5.19 -20.75
CA LEU A 8 -24.77 5.16 -19.30
C LEU A 8 -23.83 4.02 -18.90
N PHE A 9 -23.98 2.85 -19.51
CA PHE A 9 -23.08 1.71 -19.29
C PHE A 9 -21.66 2.02 -19.77
N LEU A 10 -21.50 2.59 -20.97
CA LEU A 10 -20.20 2.97 -21.52
C LEU A 10 -19.49 4.01 -20.65
N PHE A 11 -20.22 4.99 -20.12
CA PHE A 11 -19.67 6.03 -19.23
C PHE A 11 -19.19 5.47 -17.88
N LEU A 12 -19.94 4.51 -17.32
CA LEU A 12 -19.59 3.86 -16.05
C LEU A 12 -18.29 3.04 -16.17
N SER A 13 -18.08 2.36 -17.31
CA SER A 13 -16.87 1.58 -17.58
C SER A 13 -15.60 2.44 -17.63
N VAL A 14 -15.69 3.64 -18.21
CA VAL A 14 -14.54 4.55 -18.36
C VAL A 14 -14.08 5.11 -17.02
N SER A 15 -15.02 5.35 -16.10
CA SER A 15 -14.72 5.92 -14.78
C SER A 15 -13.93 4.96 -13.88
N LEU A 16 -14.12 3.65 -14.04
CA LEU A 16 -13.45 2.62 -13.25
C LEU A 16 -11.98 2.42 -13.61
N GLY A 17 -11.51 2.87 -14.79
CA GLY A 17 -10.14 2.66 -15.25
C GLY A 17 -9.11 3.70 -14.78
N PHE A 18 -9.55 4.86 -14.29
CA PHE A 18 -8.65 5.96 -13.88
C PHE A 18 -8.11 5.83 -12.45
N SER A 19 -8.57 4.85 -11.65
CA SER A 19 -8.19 4.72 -10.24
C SER A 19 -6.98 3.81 -9.98
N GLN A 20 -6.58 2.96 -10.94
CA GLN A 20 -5.56 1.92 -10.73
C GLN A 20 -4.13 2.37 -11.06
N ASP A 21 -3.95 3.58 -11.59
CA ASP A 21 -2.65 4.06 -12.05
C ASP A 21 -1.65 4.23 -10.88
N LEU A 22 -2.07 4.89 -9.79
CA LEU A 22 -1.18 5.15 -8.66
C LEU A 22 -0.74 3.87 -7.93
N GLU A 23 -1.65 2.94 -7.69
CA GLU A 23 -1.32 1.68 -7.02
C GLU A 23 -0.33 0.85 -7.84
N THR A 24 -0.53 0.79 -9.17
CA THR A 24 0.37 0.07 -10.07
C THR A 24 1.76 0.71 -10.12
N GLN A 25 1.84 2.04 -10.17
CA GLN A 25 3.11 2.76 -10.13
C GLN A 25 3.86 2.51 -8.81
N LEU A 26 3.16 2.54 -7.68
CA LEU A 26 3.72 2.23 -6.37
C LEU A 26 4.20 0.79 -6.29
N ASP A 27 3.41 -0.17 -6.76
CA ASP A 27 3.77 -1.59 -6.78
C ASP A 27 5.03 -1.82 -7.60
N ASN A 28 5.12 -1.24 -8.81
CA ASN A 28 6.30 -1.38 -9.66
C ASN A 28 7.55 -0.81 -8.99
N TYR A 29 7.45 0.41 -8.45
CA TYR A 29 8.56 1.07 -7.77
C TYR A 29 9.02 0.30 -6.52
N LEU A 30 8.09 -0.16 -5.69
CA LEU A 30 8.38 -0.87 -4.46
C LEU A 30 8.88 -2.30 -4.73
N ALA A 31 8.36 -2.99 -5.76
CA ALA A 31 8.85 -4.31 -6.17
C ALA A 31 10.27 -4.24 -6.76
N GLU A 32 10.61 -3.17 -7.47
CA GLU A 32 11.98 -2.92 -7.94
C GLU A 32 12.93 -2.62 -6.76
N THR A 33 12.46 -1.83 -5.79
CA THR A 33 13.25 -1.42 -4.62
C THR A 33 13.48 -2.57 -3.63
N TYR A 34 12.47 -3.40 -3.38
CA TYR A 34 12.48 -4.48 -2.39
C TYR A 34 12.33 -5.84 -3.08
N SER A 35 13.48 -6.45 -3.42
CA SER A 35 13.49 -7.76 -4.07
C SER A 35 12.84 -8.84 -3.18
N PRO A 36 12.11 -9.82 -3.77
CA PRO A 36 11.38 -10.84 -3.01
C PRO A 36 12.24 -11.66 -2.03
N GLU A 37 13.51 -11.92 -2.36
CA GLU A 37 14.43 -12.76 -1.58
C GLU A 37 15.37 -11.95 -0.66
N LYS A 38 15.13 -10.65 -0.49
CA LYS A 38 15.93 -9.75 0.34
C LYS A 38 15.10 -9.22 1.52
N PRO A 39 15.74 -8.60 2.53
CA PRO A 39 15.00 -7.95 3.60
C PRO A 39 13.97 -6.98 3.06
N GLY A 40 12.78 -7.07 3.65
CA GLY A 40 11.59 -6.43 3.17
C GLY A 40 11.19 -5.15 3.90
N ALA A 41 10.09 -4.57 3.45
CA ALA A 41 9.43 -3.45 4.11
C ALA A 41 7.91 -3.57 4.00
N THR A 42 7.20 -2.91 4.91
CA THR A 42 5.76 -2.67 4.82
C THR A 42 5.51 -1.19 4.57
N VAL A 43 4.62 -0.86 3.64
CA VAL A 43 4.29 0.50 3.27
C VAL A 43 2.79 0.75 3.44
N LEU A 44 2.45 1.84 4.14
CA LEU A 44 1.10 2.35 4.33
C LEU A 44 1.03 3.79 3.82
N ILE A 45 0.06 4.09 2.97
CA ILE A 45 -0.24 5.47 2.55
C ILE A 45 -1.69 5.76 2.94
N SER A 46 -1.89 6.88 3.62
CA SER A 46 -3.20 7.37 4.01
C SER A 46 -3.49 8.75 3.41
N ARG A 47 -4.72 8.96 2.96
CA ARG A 47 -5.25 10.25 2.53
C ARG A 47 -6.53 10.53 3.32
N ASP A 48 -6.61 11.70 3.95
CA ASP A 48 -7.75 12.12 4.77
C ASP A 48 -8.16 11.09 5.83
N GLY A 49 -7.17 10.53 6.52
CA GLY A 49 -7.36 9.51 7.56
C GLY A 49 -7.74 8.11 7.05
N LYS A 50 -7.88 7.92 5.74
CA LYS A 50 -8.21 6.62 5.13
C LYS A 50 -6.96 6.00 4.51
N ALA A 51 -6.70 4.74 4.82
CA ALA A 51 -5.65 3.98 4.14
C ALA A 51 -6.04 3.78 2.66
N VAL A 52 -5.21 4.27 1.75
CA VAL A 52 -5.38 4.13 0.30
C VAL A 52 -4.40 3.15 -0.32
N TYR A 53 -3.38 2.73 0.44
CA TYR A 53 -2.39 1.73 0.03
C TYR A 53 -1.83 1.04 1.28
N ARG A 54 -1.77 -0.29 1.30
CA ARG A 54 -1.17 -1.06 2.40
C ARG A 54 -0.65 -2.40 1.89
N LYS A 55 0.66 -2.52 1.70
CA LYS A 55 1.32 -3.73 1.18
C LYS A 55 2.67 -3.98 1.84
N ALA A 56 3.16 -5.21 1.67
CA ALA A 56 4.46 -5.65 2.15
C ALA A 56 5.26 -6.25 1.00
N PHE A 57 6.58 -6.08 1.04
CA PHE A 57 7.53 -6.50 0.03
C PHE A 57 8.73 -7.17 0.69
N GLY A 58 9.40 -8.11 0.01
CA GLY A 58 10.57 -8.84 0.51
C GLY A 58 10.28 -9.82 1.65
N MET A 59 11.33 -10.15 2.40
CA MET A 59 11.32 -11.11 3.52
C MET A 59 11.35 -10.40 4.88
N ALA A 60 10.58 -10.93 5.83
CA ALA A 60 10.70 -10.59 7.25
C ALA A 60 11.87 -11.32 7.92
N ASP A 61 12.15 -12.55 7.48
CA ASP A 61 13.25 -13.36 7.96
C ASP A 61 13.84 -14.15 6.79
N LEU A 62 15.14 -13.96 6.54
CA LEU A 62 15.84 -14.60 5.44
C LEU A 62 16.18 -16.06 5.72
N GLU A 63 16.54 -16.38 6.96
CA GLU A 63 16.99 -17.71 7.36
C GLU A 63 15.81 -18.68 7.38
N LEU A 64 14.66 -18.21 7.84
CA LEU A 64 13.42 -18.97 7.91
C LEU A 64 12.56 -18.85 6.64
N GLY A 65 12.96 -18.02 5.67
CA GLY A 65 12.23 -17.79 4.43
C GLY A 65 10.82 -17.19 4.66
N VAL A 66 10.66 -16.37 5.70
CA VAL A 66 9.36 -15.80 6.07
C VAL A 66 9.11 -14.53 5.26
N LYS A 67 8.09 -14.55 4.41
CA LYS A 67 7.65 -13.37 3.65
C LYS A 67 7.15 -12.26 4.56
N MET A 68 7.43 -11.01 4.19
CA MET A 68 6.90 -9.84 4.89
C MET A 68 5.38 -9.79 4.80
N LYS A 69 4.72 -9.40 5.90
CA LYS A 69 3.28 -9.13 5.95
C LYS A 69 3.02 -7.76 6.58
N PRO A 70 1.96 -7.05 6.17
CA PRO A 70 1.66 -5.73 6.73
C PRO A 70 1.35 -5.69 8.23
N GLU A 71 1.10 -6.85 8.84
CA GLU A 71 0.81 -7.03 10.27
C GLU A 71 2.05 -7.27 11.13
N HIS A 72 3.23 -7.48 10.52
CA HIS A 72 4.45 -7.69 11.29
C HIS A 72 4.78 -6.45 12.12
N VAL A 73 5.26 -6.69 13.34
CA VAL A 73 5.67 -5.64 14.28
C VAL A 73 7.15 -5.34 14.06
N PHE A 74 7.49 -4.06 14.03
CA PHE A 74 8.86 -3.58 13.81
C PHE A 74 9.36 -2.81 15.03
N GLU A 75 10.67 -2.88 15.29
CA GLU A 75 11.34 -1.93 16.15
C GLU A 75 11.49 -0.59 15.42
N ILE A 76 10.60 0.36 15.71
CA ILE A 76 10.52 1.65 15.00
C ILE A 76 11.54 2.70 15.48
N GLY A 77 12.40 2.35 16.45
CA GLY A 77 13.50 3.20 16.93
C GLY A 77 13.06 4.61 17.33
N SER A 78 13.72 5.64 16.76
CA SER A 78 13.46 7.04 17.09
C SER A 78 12.05 7.53 16.78
N ILE A 79 11.26 6.82 15.97
CA ILE A 79 9.84 7.16 15.74
C ILE A 79 9.05 7.10 17.06
N THR A 80 9.46 6.25 18.00
CA THR A 80 8.86 6.15 19.34
C THR A 80 8.77 7.50 20.07
N LYS A 81 9.69 8.44 19.78
CA LYS A 81 9.71 9.76 20.42
C LYS A 81 8.45 10.59 20.16
N GLN A 82 7.82 10.44 18.99
CA GLN A 82 6.57 11.14 18.67
C GLN A 82 5.44 10.73 19.62
N PHE A 83 5.36 9.45 19.98
CA PHE A 83 4.39 8.93 20.93
C PHE A 83 4.65 9.42 22.36
N THR A 84 5.92 9.45 22.77
CA THR A 84 6.31 10.04 24.07
C THR A 84 5.92 11.52 24.14
N ALA A 85 6.19 12.29 23.07
CA ALA A 85 5.81 13.70 23.01
C ALA A 85 4.29 13.88 23.17
N VAL A 86 3.46 13.10 22.46
CA VAL A 86 2.00 13.15 22.62
C VAL A 86 1.55 12.78 24.03
N SER A 87 2.27 11.87 24.71
CA SER A 87 1.89 11.41 26.06
C SER A 87 2.10 12.46 27.16
N ILE A 88 2.90 13.51 26.90
CA ILE A 88 3.19 14.58 27.86
C ILE A 88 2.52 15.92 27.50
N LEU A 89 1.84 16.00 26.35
CA LEU A 89 1.03 17.15 25.94
C LEU A 89 -0.36 17.11 26.61
#